data_AF-A0A194QZG5-F1
#
_entry.id   AF-A0A194QZG5-F1
#
_cell.length_a   1.000
_cell.length_b   1.000
_cell.length_c   1.000
_cell.angle_alpha   90.00
_cell.angle_beta   90.00
_cell.angle_gamma   90.00
#
_symmetry.space_group_name_H-M   'P 1'
#
loop_
_entity.id
_entity.type
_entity.pdbx_description
1 polymer ?
#
loop_
_entity_poly.entity_id
_entity_poly.type
_entity_poly.pdbx_seq_one_letter_code
_entity_poly.pdbx_strand_id
1 'polypeptide(L)'
;MVEAQKYRIEQEMTKLINELDRTYLRKMQGDMHRCAAKCCDETINYICLKLQHNHIRLNNIQCYPWPMTNKLVDKCTINFEKCAVRCVDKHMDLLPSMMKTMKSVLASGKPPPAQNV
;
A
#
# COMPACT_ATOMS: atom_id res chain seq x y z
N MET A 1 37.13 22.08 12.38
CA MET A 1 36.72 20.94 13.24
C MET A 1 35.19 20.83 13.35
N VAL A 2 34.47 21.95 13.56
CA VAL A 2 32.99 21.98 13.61
C VAL A 2 32.36 21.51 12.29
N GLU A 3 32.84 21.96 11.14
CA GLU A 3 32.40 21.49 9.81
C GLU A 3 32.53 19.98 9.60
N ALA A 4 33.61 19.37 10.11
CA ALA A 4 33.81 17.93 10.02
C ALA A 4 32.81 17.15 10.90
N GLN A 5 32.42 17.71 12.05
CA GLN A 5 31.38 17.13 12.91
C GLN A 5 29.99 17.29 12.28
N LYS A 6 29.71 18.46 11.70
CA LYS A 6 28.47 18.73 10.95
C LYS A 6 28.29 17.74 9.79
N TYR A 7 29.34 17.54 8.99
CA TYR A 7 29.32 16.59 7.88
C TYR A 7 29.03 15.16 8.34
N ARG A 8 29.59 14.73 9.48
CA ARG A 8 29.30 13.40 10.05
C ARG A 8 27.85 13.24 10.47
N ILE A 9 27.25 14.27 11.07
CA ILE A 9 25.83 14.26 11.46
C ILE A 9 24.95 14.16 10.21
N GLU A 10 25.23 14.94 9.16
CA GLU A 10 24.49 14.92 7.90
C GLU A 10 24.54 13.55 7.22
N GLN A 11 25.70 12.88 7.23
CA GLN A 11 25.88 11.53 6.68
C GLN A 11 25.05 10.49 7.45
N GLU A 12 25.09 10.52 8.79
CA GLU A 12 24.31 9.58 9.60
C GLU A 12 22.80 9.84 9.48
N MET A 13 22.34 11.10 9.43
CA MET A 13 20.94 11.41 9.14
C MET A 13 20.51 10.89 7.77
N THR A 14 21.36 11.04 6.76
CA THR A 14 21.09 10.54 5.40
C THR A 14 20.98 9.01 5.37
N LYS A 15 21.83 8.29 6.12
CA LYS A 15 21.74 6.82 6.23
C LYS A 15 20.43 6.38 6.89
N LEU A 16 20.06 7.02 8.00
CA LEU A 16 18.81 6.73 8.71
C LEU A 16 17.57 6.96 7.83
N ILE A 17 17.54 8.07 7.09
CA ILE A 17 16.44 8.37 6.15
C ILE A 17 16.38 7.31 5.04
N ASN A 18 17.53 6.95 4.45
CA ASN A 18 17.58 5.94 3.40
C ASN A 18 17.13 4.55 3.89
N GLU A 19 17.46 4.19 5.13
CA GLU A 19 17.02 2.94 5.72
C GLU A 19 15.50 2.94 5.99
N LEU A 20 14.96 4.04 6.52
CA LEU A 20 13.52 4.21 6.70
C LEU A 20 12.75 4.12 5.36
N ASP A 21 13.27 4.78 4.33
CA ASP A 21 12.70 4.73 2.97
C ASP A 21 12.67 3.29 2.44
N ARG A 22 13.82 2.62 2.43
CA ARG A 22 13.96 1.27 1.87
C ARG A 22 13.16 0.22 2.63
N THR A 23 13.22 0.26 3.96
CA THR A 23 12.66 -0.81 4.79
C THR A 23 11.15 -0.67 4.96
N TYR A 24 10.66 0.56 5.10
CA TYR A 24 9.26 0.80 5.48
C TYR A 24 8.46 1.53 4.41
N LEU A 25 8.95 2.66 3.89
CA LEU A 25 8.15 3.49 2.96
C LEU A 25 7.89 2.79 1.63
N ARG A 26 8.91 2.19 1.01
CA ARG A 26 8.74 1.46 -0.26
C ARG A 26 7.82 0.26 -0.13
N LYS A 27 7.94 -0.48 0.98
CA LYS A 27 7.06 -1.63 1.27
C LYS A 27 5.62 -1.18 1.45
N MET A 28 5.41 -0.12 2.23
CA MET A 28 4.09 0.48 2.43
C MET A 28 3.47 0.94 1.11
N GLN A 29 4.22 1.65 0.27
CA GLN A 29 3.77 2.08 -1.05
C GLN A 29 3.41 0.88 -1.95
N GLY A 30 4.28 -0.14 -1.97
CA GLY A 30 4.04 -1.37 -2.73
C GLY A 30 2.78 -2.11 -2.27
N ASP A 31 2.56 -2.21 -0.97
CA ASP A 31 1.35 -2.80 -0.39
C ASP A 31 0.11 -1.95 -0.72
N MET A 32 0.21 -0.62 -0.71
CA MET A 32 -0.86 0.29 -1.11
C MET A 32 -1.26 0.06 -2.57
N HIS A 33 -0.30 -0.01 -3.48
CA HIS A 33 -0.57 -0.28 -4.91
C HIS A 33 -1.16 -1.66 -5.13
N ARG A 34 -0.65 -2.70 -4.45
CA ARG A 34 -1.22 -4.06 -4.52
C ARG A 34 -2.65 -4.10 -4.00
N CYS A 35 -2.93 -3.35 -2.94
CA CYS A 35 -4.25 -3.25 -2.35
C CYS A 35 -5.24 -2.50 -3.26
N ALA A 36 -4.81 -1.40 -3.89
CA ALA A 36 -5.59 -0.71 -4.92
C ALA A 36 -5.90 -1.62 -6.13
N ALA A 37 -4.91 -2.38 -6.60
CA ALA A 37 -5.12 -3.37 -7.68
C ALA A 37 -6.15 -4.44 -7.29
N LYS A 38 -6.06 -4.98 -6.06
CA LYS A 38 -7.05 -5.92 -5.52
C LYS A 38 -8.44 -5.29 -5.42
N CYS A 39 -8.56 -4.03 -5.04
CA CYS A 39 -9.86 -3.35 -5.02
C CYS A 39 -10.49 -3.28 -6.42
N CYS A 40 -9.70 -3.02 -7.46
CA CYS A 40 -10.17 -3.09 -8.84
C CYS A 40 -10.59 -4.51 -9.23
N ASP A 41 -9.76 -5.52 -8.92
CA ASP A 41 -10.05 -6.92 -9.24
C ASP A 41 -11.29 -7.42 -8.51
N GLU A 42 -11.45 -7.14 -7.22
CA GLU A 42 -12.63 -7.55 -6.43
C GLU A 42 -13.91 -6.88 -6.96
N THR A 43 -13.82 -5.61 -7.35
CA THR A 43 -14.96 -4.86 -7.88
C THR A 43 -15.37 -5.37 -9.27
N ILE A 44 -14.40 -5.63 -10.15
CA ILE A 44 -14.62 -6.19 -11.49
C ILE A 44 -15.11 -7.65 -11.40
N ASN A 45 -14.47 -8.49 -10.57
CA ASN A 45 -14.86 -9.89 -10.39
C ASN A 45 -16.26 -10.03 -9.78
N TYR A 46 -16.65 -9.17 -8.83
CA TYR A 46 -18.02 -9.18 -8.27
C TYR A 46 -19.09 -8.94 -9.34
N ILE A 47 -18.80 -8.09 -10.33
CA ILE A 47 -19.72 -7.76 -11.42
C ILE A 47 -19.70 -8.85 -12.51
N CYS A 48 -18.52 -9.38 -12.88
CA CYS A 48 -18.38 -10.49 -13.81
C CYS A 48 -19.02 -11.79 -13.29
N LEU A 49 -18.90 -12.11 -12.00
CA LEU A 49 -19.47 -13.35 -11.43
C LEU A 49 -21.00 -13.31 -11.30
N LYS A 50 -21.61 -12.16 -11.02
CA LYS A 50 -23.06 -12.07 -10.75
C LYS A 50 -23.95 -12.27 -12.00
N LEU A 51 -23.37 -12.31 -13.20
CA LEU A 51 -24.06 -12.69 -14.44
C LEU A 51 -23.78 -14.13 -14.88
N GLN A 52 -22.94 -14.88 -14.15
CA GLN A 52 -22.56 -16.24 -14.52
C GLN A 52 -23.41 -17.29 -13.81
N HIS A 53 -24.75 -17.22 -13.95
CA HIS A 53 -25.60 -18.35 -13.57
C HIS A 53 -25.85 -19.34 -14.70
N ASN A 54 -25.23 -19.22 -15.88
CA ASN A 54 -25.43 -20.28 -16.87
C ASN A 54 -24.40 -20.53 -17.97
N HIS A 55 -23.14 -20.10 -17.92
CA HIS A 55 -22.14 -20.66 -18.86
C HIS A 55 -20.72 -20.77 -18.28
N ILE A 56 -20.30 -22.03 -18.14
CA ILE A 56 -18.97 -22.64 -18.37
C ILE A 56 -17.74 -21.73 -18.24
N ARG A 57 -16.82 -22.13 -17.33
CA ARG A 57 -15.45 -21.61 -17.23
C ARG A 57 -14.71 -21.80 -18.57
N LEU A 58 -14.26 -20.71 -19.18
CA LEU A 58 -13.21 -20.74 -20.19
C LEU A 58 -12.07 -19.80 -19.77
N ASN A 59 -10.85 -20.33 -19.85
CA ASN A 59 -9.60 -19.81 -19.33
C ASN A 59 -9.05 -18.59 -20.09
N ASN A 60 -9.87 -17.59 -20.37
CA ASN A 60 -9.39 -16.28 -20.79
C ASN A 60 -10.39 -15.22 -20.35
N ILE A 61 -10.02 -14.43 -19.34
CA ILE A 61 -10.83 -13.32 -18.84
C ILE A 61 -10.85 -12.25 -19.94
N GLN A 62 -11.86 -12.31 -20.81
CA GLN A 62 -12.19 -11.20 -21.69
C GLN A 62 -13.39 -10.46 -21.08
N CYS A 63 -13.07 -9.49 -20.25
CA CYS A 63 -14.04 -8.61 -19.61
C CYS A 63 -14.38 -7.42 -20.53
N TYR A 64 -15.00 -7.62 -21.69
CA TYR A 64 -15.65 -6.56 -22.50
C TYR A 64 -16.62 -7.17 -23.54
N PRO A 65 -17.70 -6.47 -23.98
CA PRO A 65 -18.41 -5.34 -23.39
C PRO A 65 -19.90 -5.69 -23.11
N TRP A 66 -20.31 -5.65 -21.85
CA TRP A 66 -21.74 -5.66 -21.47
C TRP A 66 -22.32 -4.24 -21.55
N PRO A 67 -23.64 -4.05 -21.80
CA PRO A 67 -24.27 -2.75 -21.66
C PRO A 67 -24.09 -2.26 -20.22
N MET A 68 -23.16 -1.33 -20.02
CA MET A 68 -22.86 -0.65 -18.78
C MET A 68 -24.05 0.23 -18.41
N THR A 69 -25.00 -0.32 -17.65
CA THR A 69 -26.12 0.47 -17.12
C THR A 69 -25.64 1.33 -15.95
N ASN A 70 -26.19 2.54 -15.79
CA ASN A 70 -25.81 3.44 -14.69
C ASN A 70 -25.86 2.75 -13.30
N LYS A 71 -26.84 1.86 -13.08
CA LYS A 71 -26.96 1.07 -11.83
C LYS A 71 -25.76 0.16 -11.55
N LEU A 72 -25.14 -0.41 -12.59
CA LEU A 72 -23.92 -1.22 -12.44
C LEU A 72 -22.70 -0.34 -12.14
N VAL A 73 -22.62 0.84 -12.76
CA VAL A 73 -21.58 1.83 -12.48
C VAL A 73 -21.67 2.29 -11.04
N ASP A 74 -22.85 2.69 -10.56
CA ASP A 74 -23.06 3.16 -9.18
C ASP A 74 -22.63 2.09 -8.16
N LYS A 75 -23.00 0.83 -8.43
CA LYS A 75 -22.63 -0.29 -7.55
C LYS A 75 -21.13 -0.61 -7.59
N CYS A 76 -20.49 -0.46 -8.75
CA CYS A 76 -19.05 -0.58 -8.92
C CYS A 76 -18.33 0.49 -8.08
N THR A 77 -18.75 1.74 -8.22
CA THR A 77 -18.20 2.89 -7.50
C THR A 77 -18.31 2.71 -5.99
N ILE A 78 -19.48 2.35 -5.47
CA ILE A 78 -19.69 2.15 -4.02
C ILE A 78 -18.79 1.04 -3.46
N ASN A 79 -18.63 -0.06 -4.20
CA ASN A 79 -17.79 -1.18 -3.76
C ASN A 79 -16.30 -0.82 -3.80
N PHE A 80 -15.88 -0.11 -4.85
CA PHE A 80 -14.51 0.40 -4.97
C PHE A 80 -14.19 1.38 -3.83
N GLU A 81 -15.06 2.35 -3.56
CA GLU A 81 -14.89 3.33 -2.47
C GLU A 81 -14.75 2.64 -1.11
N LYS A 82 -15.60 1.67 -0.80
CA LYS A 82 -15.49 0.89 0.44
C LYS A 82 -14.16 0.14 0.54
N CYS A 83 -13.69 -0.45 -0.55
CA CYS A 83 -12.42 -1.14 -0.57
C CYS A 83 -11.24 -0.17 -0.39
N ALA A 84 -11.28 0.97 -1.10
CA ALA A 84 -10.27 2.02 -1.03
C ALA A 84 -10.14 2.57 0.40
N VAL A 85 -11.25 2.83 1.09
CA VAL A 85 -11.24 3.28 2.50
C VAL A 85 -10.52 2.27 3.40
N ARG A 86 -10.86 0.98 3.32
CA ARG A 86 -10.17 -0.08 4.11
C ARG A 86 -8.68 -0.16 3.78
N CYS A 87 -8.31 0.09 2.53
CA CYS A 87 -6.93 0.11 2.09
C CYS A 87 -6.14 1.22 2.79
N VAL A 88 -6.70 2.43 2.77
CA VAL A 88 -6.13 3.60 3.44
C VAL A 88 -6.03 3.37 4.94
N ASP A 89 -7.10 2.91 5.60
CA ASP A 89 -7.12 2.65 7.05
C ASP A 89 -5.99 1.71 7.49
N LYS A 90 -5.82 0.59 6.76
CA LYS A 90 -4.74 -0.37 7.02
C LYS A 90 -3.36 0.27 6.96
N HIS A 91 -3.15 1.22 6.06
CA HIS A 91 -1.87 1.91 5.91
C HIS A 91 -1.69 3.05 6.90
N MET A 92 -2.77 3.71 7.32
CA MET A 92 -2.77 4.71 8.39
C MET A 92 -2.36 4.10 9.73
N ASP A 93 -2.80 2.88 10.04
CA ASP A 93 -2.44 2.16 11.27
C ASP A 93 -0.93 1.82 11.37
N LEU A 94 -0.20 1.84 10.26
CA LEU A 94 1.25 1.61 10.24
C LEU A 94 2.04 2.85 10.65
N LEU A 95 1.49 4.06 10.44
CA LEU A 95 2.19 5.32 10.72
C LEU A 95 2.54 5.51 12.20
N PRO A 96 1.65 5.22 13.18
CA PRO A 96 1.98 5.32 14.61
C PRO A 96 3.13 4.39 15.01
N SER A 97 3.17 3.16 14.47
CA SER A 97 4.22 2.19 14.74
C SER A 97 5.58 2.69 14.24
N MET A 98 5.63 3.18 13.00
CA MET A 98 6.85 3.75 12.43
C MET A 98 7.33 4.97 13.24
N MET A 99 6.42 5.85 13.63
CA MET A 99 6.76 7.03 14.43
C MET A 99 7.31 6.64 15.82
N LYS A 100 6.77 5.58 16.43
CA LYS A 100 7.27 5.04 17.70
C LYS A 100 8.70 4.51 17.58
N THR A 101 8.98 3.74 16.52
CA THR A 101 10.34 3.22 16.25
C THR A 101 11.32 4.35 15.97
N MET A 102 10.94 5.33 15.16
CA MET A 102 11.77 6.50 14.86
C MET A 102 12.13 7.27 16.14
N LYS A 103 11.15 7.53 17.02
CA LYS A 103 11.40 8.14 18.32
C LYS A 103 12.35 7.31 19.18
N SER A 104 12.20 5.98 19.20
CA SER A 104 13.07 5.08 19.96
C SER A 104 14.52 5.10 19.47
N VAL A 105 14.73 5.08 18.15
CA VAL A 105 16.07 5.12 17.55
C VAL A 105 16.76 6.44 17.87
N LEU A 106 16.06 7.56 17.67
CA LEU A 106 16.57 8.90 17.98
C LEU A 106 16.88 9.08 19.47
N ALA A 107 16.06 8.54 20.37
CA ALA A 107 16.29 8.60 21.81
C ALA A 107 17.47 7.71 22.26
N SER A 108 17.69 6.58 21.60
CA SER A 108 18.75 5.62 21.97
C SER A 108 20.14 5.96 21.42
N GLY A 109 20.21 6.79 20.36
CA GLY A 109 21.46 7.11 19.65
C GLY A 109 22.15 5.89 19.00
N LYS A 110 21.49 4.72 18.98
CA LYS A 110 22.02 3.48 18.41
C LYS A 110 21.27 3.14 17.11
N PRO A 111 21.98 2.65 16.08
CA PRO A 111 21.32 2.21 14.85
C PRO A 111 20.34 1.06 15.15
N PRO A 112 19.19 0.98 14.45
CA PRO A 112 18.23 -0.09 14.63
C PRO A 112 18.88 -1.46 14.33
N PRO A 113 18.45 -2.53 15.02
CA PRO A 113 18.97 -3.87 14.73
C PRO A 113 18.62 -4.26 13.30
N ALA A 114 19.63 -4.70 12.53
CA ALA A 114 19.44 -5.21 11.18
C ALA A 114 18.42 -6.37 11.22
N GLN A 115 17.26 -6.16 10.61
CA GLN A 115 16.27 -7.23 10.45
C GLN A 115 16.72 -8.09 9.28
N ASN A 116 17.07 -9.34 9.56
CA ASN A 116 17.35 -10.35 8.54
C ASN A 116 16.06 -10.61 7.74
N VAL A 117 16.03 -10.15 6.48
CA VAL A 117 15.02 -10.46 5.48
C VAL A 117 15.73 -10.93 4.22
#